data_AF-A0A377HPE6-F1
#
_entry.id   AF-A0A377HPE6-F1
#
_cell.length_a   1.000
_cell.length_b   1.000
_cell.length_c   1.000
_cell.angle_alpha   90.00
_cell.angle_beta   90.00
_cell.angle_gamma   90.00
#
_symmetry.space_group_name_H-M   'P 1'
#
loop_
_entity.id
_entity.type
_entity.pdbx_description
1 polymer ?
#
loop_
_entity_poly.entity_id
_entity_poly.type
_entity_poly.pdbx_seq_one_letter_code
_entity_poly.pdbx_strand_id
1 'polypeptide(L)'
;MQEQAGGPPFNPVEMGSESWEQIIDKLRQDPAVVAMFDKVYDGEINGNTITDAIAEFEKTLITPNSRFDQYLLGNADILSPEEKRG
;
A
#
# COMPACT_ATOMS: atom_id res chain seq x y z
N MET A 1 -3.95 -3.43 7.46
CA MET A 1 -3.58 -2.55 6.34
C MET A 1 -4.69 -2.46 5.31
N GLN A 2 -5.25 -3.57 4.82
CA GLN A 2 -6.44 -3.56 3.93
C GLN A 2 -7.61 -2.69 4.46
N GLU A 3 -7.90 -2.74 5.76
CA GLU A 3 -8.93 -1.89 6.39
C GLU A 3 -8.64 -0.38 6.31
N GLN A 4 -7.37 0.03 6.31
CA GLN A 4 -6.98 1.45 6.25
C GLN A 4 -6.99 1.96 4.81
N ALA A 5 -6.61 1.12 3.84
CA ALA A 5 -6.63 1.42 2.41
C ALA A 5 -8.04 1.66 1.84
N GLY A 6 -9.09 1.23 2.54
CA GLY A 6 -10.48 1.49 2.16
C GLY A 6 -11.01 2.88 2.51
N GLY A 7 -10.32 3.67 3.36
CA GLY A 7 -10.74 5.00 3.80
C GLY A 7 -10.44 6.14 2.81
N PRO A 8 -9.17 6.32 2.38
CA PRO A 8 -8.75 7.36 1.45
C PRO A 8 -9.56 7.49 0.16
N PRO A 9 -9.99 6.38 -0.50
CA PRO A 9 -10.77 6.46 -1.73
C PRO A 9 -12.09 7.24 -1.59
N PHE A 10 -12.72 7.19 -0.41
CA PHE A 10 -14.01 7.85 -0.14
C PHE A 10 -13.87 9.19 0.61
N ASN A 11 -12.68 9.53 1.11
CA ASN A 11 -12.47 10.79 1.78
C ASN A 11 -12.50 11.94 0.74
N PRO A 12 -13.46 12.87 0.82
CA PRO A 12 -13.60 13.97 -0.16
C PRO A 12 -12.45 14.98 -0.13
N VAL A 13 -11.61 14.97 0.91
CA VAL A 13 -10.41 15.81 1.02
C VAL A 13 -9.18 15.14 0.40
N GLU A 14 -9.24 13.84 0.11
CA GLU A 14 -8.15 13.06 -0.47
C GLU A 14 -8.46 12.64 -1.91
N MET A 15 -9.01 11.44 -2.13
CA MET A 15 -9.33 10.92 -3.48
C MET A 15 -10.79 11.13 -3.90
N GLY A 16 -11.70 11.29 -2.92
CA GLY A 16 -13.07 11.78 -3.11
C GLY A 16 -13.96 11.02 -4.09
N SER A 17 -13.78 9.70 -4.23
CA SER A 17 -14.72 8.88 -4.99
C SER A 17 -15.99 8.64 -4.20
N GLU A 18 -17.12 8.53 -4.88
CA GLU A 18 -18.44 8.42 -4.26
C GLU A 18 -18.84 6.96 -4.01
N SER A 19 -18.27 6.02 -4.77
CA SER A 19 -18.52 4.58 -4.60
C SER A 19 -17.40 3.71 -5.19
N TRP A 20 -17.37 2.43 -4.80
CA TRP A 20 -16.44 1.45 -5.38
C TRP A 20 -16.70 1.26 -6.86
N GLU A 21 -17.95 1.31 -7.31
CA GLU A 21 -18.33 1.21 -8.72
C GLU A 21 -17.67 2.33 -9.53
N GLN A 22 -17.67 3.57 -9.04
CA GLN A 22 -17.01 4.70 -9.71
C GLN A 22 -15.49 4.46 -9.87
N ILE A 23 -14.86 3.87 -8.86
CA ILE A 23 -13.42 3.53 -8.90
C ILE A 23 -13.18 2.41 -9.91
N ILE A 24 -13.97 1.34 -9.84
CA ILE A 24 -13.88 0.17 -10.72
C ILE A 24 -14.08 0.59 -12.18
N ASP A 25 -15.07 1.44 -12.45
CA ASP A 25 -15.35 1.95 -13.80
C ASP A 25 -14.19 2.78 -14.37
N LYS A 26 -13.46 3.51 -13.53
CA LYS A 26 -12.23 4.20 -13.94
C LYS A 26 -11.10 3.19 -14.23
N LEU A 27 -10.88 2.21 -13.36
CA LEU A 27 -9.83 1.20 -13.54
C LEU A 27 -10.06 0.34 -14.79
N ARG A 28 -11.31 0.01 -15.09
CA ARG A 28 -11.70 -0.76 -16.30
C ARG A 28 -11.44 -0.02 -17.61
N GLN A 29 -11.26 1.30 -17.59
CA GLN A 29 -10.90 2.07 -18.78
C GLN A 29 -9.43 1.95 -19.16
N ASP A 30 -8.60 1.36 -18.29
CA ASP A 30 -7.18 1.11 -18.57
C ASP A 30 -6.96 -0.39 -18.88
N PRO A 31 -6.73 -0.77 -20.15
CA PRO A 31 -6.51 -2.16 -20.54
C PRO A 31 -5.28 -2.80 -19.88
N ALA A 32 -4.25 -2.01 -19.54
CA ALA A 32 -3.07 -2.53 -18.87
C ALA A 32 -3.40 -2.90 -17.42
N VAL A 33 -4.18 -2.07 -16.72
CA VAL A 33 -4.68 -2.38 -15.37
C VAL A 33 -5.54 -3.63 -15.39
N VAL A 34 -6.49 -3.74 -16.33
CA VAL A 34 -7.33 -4.94 -16.47
C VAL A 34 -6.47 -6.20 -16.66
N ALA A 35 -5.50 -6.16 -17.56
CA ALA A 35 -4.60 -7.30 -17.79
C ALA A 35 -3.76 -7.67 -16.55
N MET A 36 -3.40 -6.70 -15.71
CA MET A 36 -2.72 -6.97 -14.44
C MET A 36 -3.64 -7.66 -13.43
N PHE A 37 -4.90 -7.22 -13.31
CA PHE A 37 -5.89 -7.88 -12.45
C PHE A 37 -6.29 -9.26 -12.95
N ASP A 38 -6.39 -9.47 -14.27
CA ASP A 38 -6.58 -10.80 -14.87
C ASP A 38 -5.49 -11.78 -14.45
N LYS A 39 -4.24 -11.30 -14.39
CA LYS A 39 -3.09 -12.14 -14.08
C LYS A 39 -2.96 -12.49 -12.58
N VAL A 40 -3.36 -11.58 -11.70
CA VAL A 40 -3.09 -11.68 -10.24
C VAL A 40 -4.34 -12.06 -9.44
N TYR A 41 -5.52 -11.67 -9.91
CA TYR A 41 -6.80 -11.81 -9.20
C TYR A 41 -7.89 -12.45 -10.06
N ASP A 42 -7.52 -13.23 -11.09
CA ASP A 42 -8.46 -13.90 -12.02
C ASP A 42 -9.52 -12.96 -12.64
N GLY A 43 -9.15 -11.68 -12.81
CA GLY A 43 -9.98 -10.64 -13.42
C GLY A 43 -10.98 -9.99 -12.47
N GLU A 44 -10.95 -10.35 -11.18
CA GLU A 44 -11.76 -9.68 -10.18
C GLU A 44 -11.22 -8.28 -9.91
N ILE A 45 -11.97 -7.25 -10.32
CA ILE A 45 -11.72 -5.85 -9.96
C ILE A 45 -12.83 -5.39 -9.03
N ASN A 46 -12.56 -5.47 -7.73
CA ASN A 46 -13.46 -5.07 -6.65
C ASN A 46 -12.69 -4.42 -5.50
N GLY A 47 -13.40 -3.82 -4.53
CA GLY A 47 -12.76 -3.13 -3.40
C GLY A 47 -11.74 -3.97 -2.62
N ASN A 48 -11.96 -5.27 -2.46
CA ASN A 48 -11.03 -6.16 -1.76
C ASN A 48 -9.73 -6.33 -2.55
N THR A 49 -9.82 -6.66 -3.84
CA THR A 49 -8.63 -6.84 -4.71
C THR A 49 -7.85 -5.52 -4.89
N ILE A 50 -8.55 -4.38 -4.95
CA ILE A 50 -7.92 -3.06 -5.07
C ILE A 50 -7.17 -2.70 -3.78
N THR A 51 -7.81 -2.84 -2.62
CA THR A 51 -7.17 -2.54 -1.33
C THR A 51 -6.03 -3.51 -1.01
N ASP A 52 -6.14 -4.77 -1.44
CA ASP A 52 -5.06 -5.75 -1.33
C ASP A 52 -3.85 -5.37 -2.18
N ALA A 53 -4.05 -5.01 -3.46
CA ALA A 53 -2.97 -4.59 -4.35
C ALA A 53 -2.22 -3.35 -3.82
N ILE A 54 -2.95 -2.37 -3.26
CA ILE A 54 -2.35 -1.19 -2.61
C ILE A 54 -1.55 -1.60 -1.38
N ALA A 55 -2.12 -2.43 -0.51
CA ALA A 55 -1.42 -2.89 0.69
C ALA A 55 -0.15 -3.69 0.36
N GLU A 56 -0.15 -4.49 -0.71
CA GLU A 56 1.04 -5.22 -1.15
C GLU A 56 2.12 -4.28 -1.68
N PHE A 57 1.76 -3.26 -2.47
CA PHE A 57 2.69 -2.21 -2.87
C PHE A 57 3.29 -1.47 -1.67
N GLU A 58 2.49 -1.10 -0.67
CA GLU A 58 2.97 -0.41 0.54
C GLU A 58 3.95 -1.26 1.35
N LYS A 59 3.78 -2.59 1.39
CA LYS A 59 4.77 -3.49 2.01
C LYS A 59 6.14 -3.41 1.33
N THR A 60 6.18 -3.14 0.02
CA THR A 60 7.47 -2.97 -0.70
C THR A 60 8.15 -1.63 -0.39
N LEU A 61 7.40 -0.64 0.10
CA LEU A 61 7.92 0.66 0.51
C LEU A 61 8.42 0.66 1.96
N ILE A 62 8.12 -0.39 2.72
CA ILE A 62 8.84 -0.66 3.96
C ILE A 62 10.28 -0.93 3.55
N THR A 63 11.18 -0.04 3.95
CA THR A 63 12.62 -0.17 3.71
C THR A 63 13.27 -0.77 4.95
N PRO A 64 13.25 -2.10 5.14
CA PRO A 64 14.06 -2.70 6.19
C PRO A 64 15.54 -2.41 5.87
N ASN A 65 16.32 -2.14 6.92
CA ASN A 65 17.72 -1.66 6.92
C ASN A 65 17.90 -0.18 7.25
N SER A 66 16.90 0.51 7.81
CA SER A 66 17.22 1.75 8.51
C SER A 66 18.24 1.46 9.63
N ARG A 67 19.03 2.46 10.04
CA ARG A 67 20.01 2.29 11.14
C ARG A 67 19.31 1.79 12.41
N PHE A 68 18.07 2.20 12.63
CA PHE A 68 17.25 1.71 13.74
C PHE A 68 16.85 0.24 13.58
N ASP A 69 16.42 -0.20 12.40
CA ASP A 69 16.11 -1.62 12.16
C ASP A 69 17.35 -2.50 12.35
N GLN A 70 18.50 -2.04 11.85
CA GLN A 70 19.76 -2.75 12.03
C GLN A 70 20.16 -2.84 13.51
N TYR A 71 19.91 -1.78 14.28
CA TYR A 71 20.10 -1.79 15.73
C TYR A 71 19.19 -2.81 16.43
N LEU A 72 17.90 -2.85 16.09
CA LEU A 72 16.95 -3.84 16.62
C LEU A 72 17.33 -5.29 16.24
N LEU A 73 17.93 -5.48 15.07
CA LEU A 73 18.45 -6.77 14.59
C LEU A 73 19.83 -7.14 15.18
N GLY A 74 20.37 -6.34 16.11
CA GLY A 74 21.57 -6.67 16.89
C GLY A 74 22.86 -5.97 16.45
N ASN A 75 22.81 -5.09 15.44
CA ASN A 75 23.96 -4.25 15.08
C ASN A 75 24.03 -3.03 16.02
N ALA A 76 24.41 -3.26 17.27
CA ALA A 76 24.36 -2.25 18.33
C ALA A 76 25.25 -1.02 18.08
N ASP A 77 26.28 -1.14 17.23
CA ASP A 77 27.23 -0.07 16.92
C ASP A 77 26.76 0.85 15.79
N ILE A 78 25.65 0.51 15.13
CA ILE A 78 25.14 1.29 14.01
C ILE A 78 24.58 2.64 14.45
N LEU A 79 24.06 2.78 15.68
CA LEU A 79 23.53 4.04 16.21
C LEU A 79 24.58 4.79 17.03
N SER A 80 24.63 6.12 16.85
CA SER A 80 25.43 7.01 17.66
C SER A 80 24.92 7.05 19.12
N PRO A 81 25.75 7.51 20.08
CA PRO A 81 25.30 7.70 21.45
C PRO A 81 24.13 8.70 21.61
N GLU A 82 23.99 9.69 20.72
CA GLU A 82 22.81 10.56 20.69
C GLU A 82 21.58 9.84 20.17
N GLU A 83 21.71 9.06 19.08
CA GLU A 83 20.59 8.32 18.48
C GLU A 83 20.01 7.24 19.41
N LYS A 84 20.81 6.69 20.35
CA LYS A 84 20.33 5.73 21.36
C LYS A 84 19.54 6.36 22.52
N ARG A 85 19.63 7.69 22.69
CA ARG A 85 19.01 8.41 23.81
C ARG A 85 17.71 9.12 23.45
N GLY A 86 17.41 9.28 22.16
CA GLY A 86 16.16 9.83 21.64
C GLY A 86 15.08 8.77 21.50
#